data_AF-A0A8T5RSA9-F1
#
_entry.id   AF-A0A8T5RSA9-F1
#
_cell.length_a   1.000
_cell.length_b   1.000
_cell.length_c   1.000
_cell.angle_alpha   90.00
_cell.angle_beta   90.00
_cell.angle_gamma   90.00
#
_symmetry.space_group_name_H-M   'P 1'
#
loop_
_entity.id
_entity.type
_entity.pdbx_description
1 polymer ?
#
loop_
_entity_poly.entity_id
_entity_poly.type
_entity_poly.pdbx_seq_one_letter_code
_entity_poly.pdbx_strand_id
1 'polypeptide(L)'
;MTIYNIKTIVFDLGGVYFTPGSFLAIEKIKEIYDIENEKLLREIFNDKPNSEGNLLRRGLITIDEFEEKLFSKLGIDVKERKHTRYIWFGSYCIHYGIEALLQALRRNEYRLIIFSGNIR
;
A
#
# COMPACT_ATOMS: atom_id res chain seq x y z
N MET A 1 25.40 -18.06 22.56
CA MET A 1 24.81 -17.60 21.29
C MET A 1 23.96 -18.72 20.73
N THR A 2 22.67 -18.49 20.51
CA THR A 2 21.78 -19.48 19.91
C THR A 2 21.95 -19.43 18.39
N ILE A 3 22.26 -20.57 17.77
CA ILE A 3 22.35 -20.68 16.31
C ILE A 3 20.95 -21.03 15.79
N TYR A 4 20.38 -20.14 14.96
CA TYR A 4 19.09 -20.39 14.31
C TYR A 4 19.31 -21.02 12.94
N ASN A 5 18.66 -22.16 12.69
CA ASN A 5 18.68 -22.82 11.38
C ASN A 5 17.54 -22.29 10.48
N ILE A 6 17.67 -21.05 10.02
CA ILE A 6 16.68 -20.41 9.15
C ILE A 6 16.71 -21.06 7.76
N LYS A 7 15.56 -21.51 7.27
CA LYS A 7 15.39 -22.11 5.93
C LYS A 7 14.48 -21.30 5.01
N THR A 8 13.61 -20.47 5.59
CA THR A 8 12.60 -19.71 4.86
C THR A 8 12.63 -18.26 5.32
N ILE A 9 12.55 -17.34 4.37
CA ILE A 9 12.43 -15.91 4.62
C ILE A 9 11.14 -15.44 3.94
N VAL A 10 10.29 -14.78 4.72
CA VAL A 10 9.03 -14.21 4.25
C VAL A 10 9.20 -12.71 4.13
N PHE A 11 8.90 -12.17 2.95
CA PHE A 11 8.97 -10.75 2.64
C PHE A 11 7.57 -10.17 2.59
N ASP A 12 7.36 -9.09 3.32
CA ASP A 12 6.26 -8.16 3.02
C ASP A 12 6.56 -7.39 1.73
N LEU A 13 5.55 -6.77 1.15
CA LEU A 13 5.70 -5.88 0.00
C LEU A 13 5.91 -4.44 0.46
N GLY A 14 4.91 -3.85 1.13
CA GLY A 14 4.94 -2.43 1.51
C GLY A 14 5.96 -2.13 2.60
N GLY A 15 6.89 -1.20 2.34
CA GLY A 15 7.96 -0.84 3.28
C GLY A 15 9.10 -1.85 3.38
N VAL A 16 9.08 -2.93 2.58
CA VAL A 16 10.13 -3.96 2.54
C VAL A 16 10.61 -4.17 1.11
N TYR A 17 9.77 -4.73 0.23
CA TYR A 17 10.10 -4.83 -1.20
C TYR A 17 9.96 -3.49 -1.91
N PHE A 18 8.87 -2.78 -1.61
CA PHE A 18 8.56 -1.45 -2.12
C PHE A 18 8.67 -0.40 -1.01
N THR A 19 8.83 0.85 -1.39
CA THR A 19 8.65 2.02 -0.52
C THR A 19 7.24 2.02 0.10
N PRO A 20 7.00 2.81 1.18
CA PRO A 20 5.67 2.97 1.75
C PRO A 20 4.73 3.76 0.81
N GLY A 21 4.26 3.12 -0.26
CA GLY A 21 3.54 3.77 -1.36
C GLY A 21 2.23 4.44 -0.93
N SER A 22 1.49 3.88 0.03
CA SER A 22 0.29 4.51 0.58
C SER A 22 0.58 5.85 1.25
N PHE A 23 1.71 5.99 1.94
CA PHE A 23 2.09 7.27 2.55
C PHE A 23 2.33 8.34 1.47
N LEU A 24 3.12 8.00 0.46
CA LEU A 24 3.42 8.89 -0.67
C LEU A 24 2.17 9.25 -1.49
N ALA A 25 1.24 8.29 -1.63
CA ALA A 25 -0.02 8.50 -2.32
C ALA A 25 -0.92 9.50 -1.57
N ILE A 26 -1.02 9.38 -0.25
CA ILE A 26 -1.79 10.29 0.60
C ILE A 26 -1.30 11.73 0.43
N GLU A 27 0.01 11.96 0.46
CA GLU A 27 0.58 13.30 0.25
C GLU A 27 0.24 13.86 -1.14
N LYS A 28 0.38 13.06 -2.20
CA LYS A 28 0.02 13.50 -3.56
C LYS A 28 -1.47 13.80 -3.72
N ILE A 29 -2.34 12.95 -3.15
CA ILE A 29 -3.80 13.14 -3.21
C ILE A 29 -4.18 14.41 -2.46
N LYS A 30 -3.56 14.64 -1.29
CA LYS A 30 -3.74 15.87 -0.52
C LYS A 30 -3.41 17.11 -1.34
N GLU A 31 -2.28 17.13 -2.03
CA GLU A 31 -1.87 18.25 -2.90
C GLU A 31 -2.81 18.43 -4.10
N ILE A 32 -3.23 17.34 -4.74
CA ILE A 32 -4.04 17.37 -5.97
C ILE A 32 -5.45 17.93 -5.76
N TYR A 33 -6.01 17.71 -4.58
CA TYR A 33 -7.37 18.12 -4.22
C TYR A 33 -7.40 19.19 -3.12
N ASP A 34 -6.26 19.78 -2.77
CA ASP A 34 -6.13 20.81 -1.73
C ASP A 34 -6.81 20.42 -0.40
N ILE A 35 -6.56 19.18 0.05
CA ILE A 35 -7.24 18.61 1.23
C ILE A 35 -6.59 19.14 2.51
N GLU A 36 -7.31 19.94 3.28
CA GLU A 36 -6.84 20.43 4.58
C GLU A 36 -6.88 19.32 5.66
N ASN A 37 -7.88 18.43 5.61
CA ASN A 37 -8.09 17.39 6.61
C ASN A 37 -7.31 16.10 6.29
N GLU A 38 -5.99 16.16 6.45
CA GLU A 38 -5.10 15.00 6.24
C GLU A 38 -5.46 13.80 7.13
N LYS A 39 -5.98 14.06 8.34
CA LYS A 39 -6.37 13.00 9.28
C LYS A 39 -7.46 12.12 8.68
N LEU A 40 -8.49 12.72 8.07
CA LEU A 40 -9.55 11.98 7.38
C LEU A 40 -8.99 11.11 6.25
N LEU A 41 -8.06 11.65 5.46
CA LEU A 41 -7.43 10.91 4.37
C LEU A 41 -6.65 9.70 4.90
N ARG A 42 -5.85 9.88 5.95
CA ARG A 42 -5.15 8.78 6.63
C ARG A 42 -6.12 7.77 7.22
N GLU A 43 -7.27 8.20 7.74
CA GLU A 43 -8.30 7.32 8.28
C GLU A 43 -8.93 6.41 7.21
N ILE A 44 -9.18 6.95 6.02
CA ILE A 44 -9.74 6.20 4.89
C ILE A 44 -8.74 5.15 4.38
N PHE A 45 -7.46 5.50 4.26
CA PHE A 45 -6.43 4.61 3.68
C PHE A 45 -5.80 3.63 4.68
N ASN A 46 -5.97 3.84 5.99
CA ASN A 46 -5.35 3.00 7.02
C ASN A 46 -5.84 1.55 6.97
N ASP A 47 -5.17 0.69 7.74
CA ASP A 47 -5.50 -0.74 7.86
C ASP A 47 -6.24 -1.12 9.15
N LYS A 48 -6.86 -0.15 9.82
CA LYS A 48 -7.65 -0.43 11.01
C LYS A 48 -8.91 -1.22 10.63
N PRO A 49 -9.40 -2.12 11.51
CA PRO A 49 -10.63 -2.86 11.24
C PRO A 49 -11.77 -1.92 10.83
N ASN A 50 -12.47 -2.29 9.76
CA ASN A 50 -13.61 -1.58 9.18
C ASN A 50 -13.31 -0.23 8.51
N SER A 51 -12.05 0.19 8.39
CA SER A 51 -11.71 1.31 7.49
C SER A 51 -11.92 0.90 6.03
N GLU A 52 -12.16 1.88 5.16
CA GLU A 52 -12.30 1.60 3.72
C GLU A 52 -11.06 0.93 3.14
N GLY A 53 -9.86 1.38 3.54
CA GLY A 53 -8.59 0.78 3.12
C GLY A 53 -8.45 -0.68 3.56
N ASN A 54 -8.88 -1.01 4.78
CA ASN A 54 -8.89 -2.38 5.27
C ASN A 54 -9.91 -3.25 4.53
N LEU A 55 -11.13 -2.74 4.31
CA LEU A 55 -12.17 -3.45 3.56
C LEU A 55 -11.70 -3.75 2.13
N LEU A 56 -11.05 -2.79 1.48
CA LEU A 56 -10.49 -2.95 0.14
C LEU A 56 -9.39 -4.01 0.11
N ARG A 57 -8.40 -3.94 1.01
CA ARG A 57 -7.31 -4.95 1.11
C ARG A 57 -7.80 -6.36 1.43
N ARG A 58 -8.96 -6.47 2.09
CA ARG A 58 -9.61 -7.76 2.37
C ARG A 58 -10.51 -8.25 1.23
N GLY A 59 -10.67 -7.47 0.16
CA GLY A 59 -11.57 -7.78 -0.96
C GLY A 59 -13.06 -7.74 -0.57
N LEU A 60 -13.41 -6.99 0.49
CA LEU A 60 -14.79 -6.83 0.95
C LEU A 60 -15.53 -5.67 0.24
N ILE A 61 -14.78 -4.78 -0.38
CA ILE A 61 -15.28 -3.75 -1.30
C ILE A 61 -14.36 -3.71 -2.53
N THR A 62 -14.91 -3.29 -3.65
CA THR A 62 -14.19 -3.01 -4.89
C THR A 62 -13.42 -1.70 -4.82
N ILE A 63 -12.47 -1.50 -5.72
CA ILE A 63 -11.75 -0.22 -5.84
C ILE A 63 -12.68 0.93 -6.23
N ASP A 64 -13.73 0.67 -7.00
CA ASP A 64 -14.72 1.67 -7.39
C ASP A 64 -15.54 2.10 -6.16
N GLU A 65 -16.01 1.16 -5.34
CA GLU A 65 -16.70 1.47 -4.07
C GLU A 65 -15.80 2.20 -3.08
N PHE A 66 -14.51 1.87 -3.05
CA PHE A 66 -13.53 2.60 -2.25
C PHE A 66 -13.40 4.06 -2.71
N GLU A 67 -13.24 4.30 -4.01
CA GLU A 67 -13.13 5.65 -4.56
C GLU A 67 -14.41 6.46 -4.35
N GLU A 68 -15.58 5.87 -4.52
CA GLU A 68 -16.86 6.54 -4.21
C GLU A 68 -16.93 6.98 -2.75
N LYS A 69 -16.56 6.10 -1.80
CA LYS A 69 -16.53 6.45 -0.37
C LYS A 69 -15.49 7.51 -0.06
N LEU A 70 -14.32 7.44 -0.69
CA LEU A 70 -13.26 8.45 -0.58
C LEU A 70 -13.77 9.82 -1.00
N PHE A 71 -14.28 9.95 -2.23
CA PHE A 71 -14.75 11.23 -2.76
C PHE A 71 -15.99 11.75 -2.03
N SER A 72 -16.91 10.87 -1.64
CA SER A 72 -18.07 11.25 -0.83
C SER A 72 -17.68 11.83 0.53
N LYS A 73 -16.69 11.23 1.22
CA LYS A 73 -16.21 11.74 2.52
C LYS A 73 -15.42 13.04 2.39
N LEU A 74 -14.71 13.22 1.28
CA LEU A 74 -13.95 14.43 0.98
C LEU A 74 -14.82 15.56 0.39
N GLY A 75 -16.08 15.28 0.03
CA GLY A 75 -16.97 16.27 -0.57
C GLY A 75 -16.57 16.67 -2.00
N ILE A 76 -15.85 15.82 -2.72
CA ILE A 76 -15.35 16.10 -4.08
C ILE A 76 -16.44 15.77 -5.12
N ASP A 77 -16.80 16.75 -5.95
CA ASP A 77 -17.78 16.59 -7.03
C ASP A 77 -17.26 15.57 -8.06
N VAL A 78 -18.18 14.76 -8.61
CA VAL A 78 -17.92 13.78 -9.68
C VAL A 78 -17.09 14.38 -10.82
N LYS A 79 -17.32 15.64 -11.19
CA LYS A 79 -16.61 16.34 -12.28
C LYS A 79 -15.13 16.60 -11.98
N GLU A 80 -14.77 16.66 -10.70
CA GLU A 80 -13.41 16.98 -10.25
C GLU A 80 -12.59 15.72 -9.96
N ARG A 81 -13.24 14.56 -9.89
CA ARG A 81 -12.61 13.28 -9.58
C ARG A 81 -11.57 12.91 -10.64
N LYS A 82 -10.32 12.84 -10.21
CA LYS A 82 -9.19 12.26 -10.93
C LYS A 82 -8.97 10.82 -10.48
N HIS A 83 -8.15 10.08 -11.22
CA HIS A 83 -7.88 8.67 -10.96
C HIS A 83 -6.96 8.42 -9.74
N THR A 84 -7.52 8.50 -8.53
CA THR A 84 -6.81 8.29 -7.26
C THR A 84 -6.13 6.93 -7.15
N ARG A 85 -6.71 5.87 -7.73
CA ARG A 85 -6.08 4.55 -7.79
C ARG A 85 -4.74 4.54 -8.53
N TYR A 86 -4.59 5.32 -9.61
CA TYR A 86 -3.32 5.38 -10.34
C TYR A 86 -2.26 6.16 -9.57
N ILE A 87 -2.67 7.21 -8.85
CA ILE A 87 -1.78 7.93 -7.93
C ILE A 87 -1.31 6.99 -6.81
N TRP A 88 -2.21 6.18 -6.28
CA TRP A 88 -1.90 5.22 -5.22
C TRP A 88 -0.94 4.13 -5.70
N PHE A 89 -1.33 3.37 -6.72
CA PHE A 89 -0.50 2.27 -7.22
C PHE A 89 0.82 2.75 -7.82
N GLY A 90 0.83 3.93 -8.46
CA GLY A 90 2.03 4.56 -9.00
C GLY A 90 2.97 5.18 -7.95
N SER A 91 2.61 5.15 -6.67
CA SER A 91 3.47 5.69 -5.60
C SER A 91 4.38 4.64 -4.95
N TYR A 92 4.27 3.36 -5.35
CA TYR A 92 5.18 2.31 -4.92
C TYR A 92 6.42 2.28 -5.81
N CYS A 93 7.60 2.42 -5.20
CA CYS A 93 8.89 2.28 -5.86
C CYS A 93 9.63 1.09 -5.25
N ILE A 94 10.41 0.36 -6.05
CA ILE A 94 11.21 -0.76 -5.54
C ILE A 94 12.30 -0.21 -4.59
N HIS A 95 12.52 -0.87 -3.45
CA HIS A 95 13.62 -0.51 -2.56
C HIS A 95 14.98 -0.76 -3.22
N TYR A 96 15.86 0.24 -3.19
CA TYR A 96 17.18 0.14 -3.80
C TYR A 96 17.94 -1.09 -3.27
N GLY A 97 18.45 -1.92 -4.18
CA GLY A 97 19.23 -3.11 -3.86
C GLY A 97 18.43 -4.35 -3.43
N ILE A 98 17.09 -4.28 -3.32
CA ILE A 98 16.29 -5.42 -2.87
C ILE A 98 16.43 -6.62 -3.80
N GLU A 99 16.49 -6.41 -5.11
CA GLU A 99 16.64 -7.49 -6.08
C GLU A 99 17.97 -8.22 -5.94
N ALA A 100 19.06 -7.48 -5.73
CA ALA A 100 20.38 -8.05 -5.49
C ALA A 100 20.41 -8.87 -4.19
N LEU A 101 19.75 -8.37 -3.14
CA LEU A 101 19.58 -9.10 -1.87
C LEU A 101 18.81 -10.41 -2.08
N LEU A 102 17.66 -10.36 -2.75
CA LEU A 102 16.85 -11.55 -3.01
C LEU A 102 17.60 -12.59 -3.84
N GLN A 103 18.38 -12.15 -4.83
CA GLN A 103 19.25 -13.05 -5.59
C GLN A 103 20.32 -13.70 -4.69
N ALA A 104 20.97 -12.92 -3.82
CA ALA A 104 21.95 -13.45 -2.88
C ALA A 104 21.32 -14.48 -1.92
N LEU A 105 20.12 -14.21 -1.40
CA LEU A 105 19.42 -15.15 -0.51
C LEU A 105 19.00 -16.43 -1.24
N ARG A 106 18.52 -16.34 -2.49
CA ARG A 106 18.23 -17.53 -3.31
C ARG A 106 19.47 -18.39 -3.55
N ARG A 107 20.63 -17.76 -3.83
CA ARG A 107 21.90 -18.47 -4.01
C ARG A 107 22.37 -19.21 -2.75
N ASN A 108 21.97 -18.74 -1.57
CA ASN A 108 22.23 -19.39 -0.29
C ASN A 108 21.12 -20.38 0.11
N GLU A 109 20.32 -20.84 -0.85
CA GLU A 109 19.30 -21.89 -0.69
C GLU A 109 18.17 -21.54 0.30
N TYR A 110 17.92 -20.26 0.56
CA TYR A 110 16.74 -19.84 1.31
C TYR A 110 15.49 -19.98 0.45
N ARG A 111 14.43 -20.56 1.01
CA ARG A 111 13.09 -20.47 0.44
C ARG A 111 12.54 -19.06 0.65
N LEU A 112 12.24 -18.36 -0.43
CA LEU A 112 11.69 -17.00 -0.36
C LEU A 112 10.19 -17.02 -0.64
N ILE A 113 9.41 -16.34 0.22
CA ILE A 113 7.96 -16.21 0.10
C ILE A 113 7.59 -14.74 0.17
N ILE A 114 6.66 -14.29 -0.66
CA ILE A 114 6.03 -12.98 -0.51
C ILE A 114 4.70 -13.17 0.21
N PHE A 115 4.47 -12.41 1.27
CA PHE A 115 3.21 -12.43 2.01
C PHE A 115 2.87 -11.00 2.47
N SER A 116 1.83 -10.43 1.88
CA SER A 116 1.44 -9.03 2.10
C SER A 116 -0.07 -8.84 1.97
N GLY A 117 -0.62 -7.89 2.73
CA GLY A 117 -2.00 -7.44 2.59
C GLY A 117 -2.15 -6.53 1.37
N ASN A 118 -2.39 -7.12 0.20
CA ASN A 118 -2.47 -6.39 -1.06
C ASN A 118 -3.92 -6.26 -1.57
N ILE A 119 -4.14 -5.27 -2.44
CA ILE A 119 -5.40 -5.09 -3.16
C ILE A 119 -5.38 -6.03 -4.37
N ARG A 120 -6.52 -6.70 -4.62
CA ARG A 120 -6.65 -7.72 -5.66
C ARG A 120 -7.24 -7.16 -6.96
#